data_AF-A0A1C6EQI8-F1
#
_entry.id   AF-A0A1C6EQI8-F1
#
_cell.length_a   1.000
_cell.length_b   1.000
_cell.length_c   1.000
_cell.angle_alpha   90.00
_cell.angle_beta   90.00
_cell.angle_gamma   90.00
#
_symmetry.space_group_name_H-M   'P 1'
#
loop_
_entity.id
_entity.type
_entity.pdbx_description
1 polymer ?
#
loop_
_entity_poly.entity_id
_entity_poly.type
_entity_poly.pdbx_seq_one_letter_code
_entity_poly.pdbx_strand_id
1 'polypeptide(L)'
;MKNKKVKLDKNCEGMTIITLEVKNKDVVDVELSNIDVYPYQNHKSAECFVTTQQREVTGMISNLQRGDKKDIKIGVALENLKSPLRLEFKNIDEFQQYQVTQNINLK
;
A
#
# COMPACT_ATOMS: atom_id res chain seq x y z
N MET A 1 -29.84 6.47 16.74
CA MET A 1 -28.59 6.34 15.96
C MET A 1 -28.77 7.06 14.63
N LYS A 2 -27.85 7.94 14.22
CA LYS A 2 -27.93 8.64 12.92
C LYS A 2 -27.24 7.77 11.86
N ASN A 3 -28.00 7.32 10.87
CA ASN A 3 -27.45 6.64 9.70
C ASN A 3 -26.71 7.68 8.85
N LYS A 4 -25.37 7.64 8.84
CA LYS A 4 -24.56 8.36 7.86
C LYS A 4 -24.67 7.61 6.53
N LYS A 5 -25.15 8.27 5.48
CA LYS A 5 -25.02 7.76 4.11
C LYS A 5 -23.53 7.70 3.78
N VAL A 6 -23.00 6.49 3.61
CA VAL A 6 -21.67 6.27 3.06
C VAL A 6 -21.80 6.43 1.54
N LYS A 7 -21.18 7.47 0.98
CA LYS A 7 -21.02 7.58 -0.48
C LYS A 7 -19.91 6.62 -0.88
N LEU A 8 -20.24 5.63 -1.68
CA LEU A 8 -19.29 4.67 -2.23
C LEU A 8 -18.66 5.15 -3.55
N ASP A 9 -19.26 6.16 -4.19
CA ASP A 9 -18.79 6.69 -5.46
C ASP A 9 -17.75 7.79 -5.23
N LYS A 10 -16.49 7.40 -5.08
CA LYS A 10 -15.37 8.31 -5.33
C LYS A 10 -14.95 8.12 -6.78
N ASN A 11 -15.13 9.17 -7.59
CA ASN A 11 -14.71 9.16 -8.98
C ASN A 11 -13.17 9.07 -9.02
N CYS A 12 -12.63 7.91 -9.39
CA CYS A 12 -11.22 7.75 -9.74
C CYS A 12 -11.09 7.74 -11.26
N GLU A 13 -10.00 8.32 -11.79
CA GLU A 13 -9.69 8.25 -13.23
C GLU A 13 -9.22 6.85 -13.64
N GLY A 14 -8.68 6.09 -12.69
CA GLY A 14 -8.34 4.69 -12.89
C GLY A 14 -7.71 4.05 -11.66
N MET A 15 -7.04 2.94 -11.89
CA MET A 15 -6.37 2.17 -10.84
C MET A 15 -5.03 1.64 -11.34
N THR A 16 -4.07 1.49 -10.43
CA THR A 16 -2.82 0.80 -10.70
C THR A 16 -2.55 -0.27 -9.64
N ILE A 17 -1.73 -1.26 -10.00
CA ILE A 17 -1.25 -2.29 -9.08
C ILE A 17 0.26 -2.15 -9.00
N ILE A 18 0.74 -2.01 -7.78
CA ILE A 18 2.16 -1.86 -7.46
C ILE A 18 2.62 -3.19 -6.89
N THR A 19 3.64 -3.77 -7.50
CA THR A 19 4.27 -4.99 -7.00
C THR A 19 5.55 -4.59 -6.26
N LEU A 20 5.67 -5.02 -5.01
CA LEU A 20 6.78 -4.77 -4.12
C LEU A 20 7.48 -6.09 -3.85
N GLU A 21 8.79 -6.13 -4.10
CA GLU A 21 9.63 -7.21 -3.62
C GLU A 21 10.03 -6.91 -2.17
N VAL A 22 9.54 -7.70 -1.22
CA VAL A 22 9.85 -7.52 0.20
C VAL A 22 10.71 -8.67 0.68
N LYS A 23 11.78 -8.35 1.41
CA LYS A 23 12.72 -9.32 1.98
C LYS A 23 12.94 -9.05 3.45
N ASN A 24 12.73 -10.06 4.29
CA ASN A 24 13.10 -9.99 5.70
C ASN A 24 14.62 -10.24 5.85
N LYS A 25 15.34 -9.24 6.35
CA LYS A 25 16.77 -9.31 6.65
C LYS A 25 17.07 -9.36 8.15
N ASP A 26 16.05 -9.27 8.98
CA ASP A 26 16.20 -9.32 10.43
C ASP A 26 16.46 -10.74 10.92
N VAL A 27 16.85 -10.82 12.19
CA VAL A 27 17.09 -12.09 12.87
C VAL A 27 15.79 -12.75 13.38
N VAL A 28 14.69 -12.01 13.36
CA VAL A 28 13.34 -12.43 13.79
C VAL A 28 12.34 -12.35 12.64
N ASP A 29 11.21 -13.02 12.82
CA ASP A 29 10.08 -12.93 11.89
C ASP A 29 9.48 -11.52 11.92
N VAL A 30 9.03 -11.05 10.76
CA VAL A 30 8.42 -9.72 10.59
C VAL A 30 6.98 -9.87 10.13
N GLU A 31 6.08 -9.24 10.87
CA GLU A 31 4.69 -9.08 10.46
C GLU A 31 4.57 -7.79 9.62
N LEU A 32 4.18 -7.94 8.36
CA LEU A 32 4.10 -6.81 7.44
C LEU A 32 2.90 -5.89 7.71
N SER A 33 1.93 -6.33 8.51
CA SER A 33 0.79 -5.50 8.91
C SER A 33 1.23 -4.31 9.78
N ASN A 34 2.44 -4.37 10.36
CA ASN A 34 3.08 -3.26 11.06
C ASN A 34 3.65 -2.18 10.12
N ILE A 35 3.54 -2.35 8.79
CA ILE A 35 3.98 -1.37 7.81
C ILE A 35 2.75 -0.76 7.14
N ASP A 36 2.42 0.46 7.55
CA ASP A 36 1.39 1.25 6.88
C ASP A 36 1.88 1.76 5.53
N VAL A 37 0.95 1.82 4.57
CA VAL A 37 1.19 2.33 3.22
C VAL A 37 0.27 3.50 2.94
N TYR A 38 0.85 4.66 2.71
CA TYR A 38 0.15 5.91 2.41
C TYR A 38 0.45 6.34 0.98
N PRO A 39 -0.50 6.16 0.04
CA PRO A 39 -0.35 6.64 -1.32
C PRO A 39 -0.79 8.11 -1.42
N TYR A 40 -0.08 8.89 -2.23
CA TYR A 40 -0.38 10.29 -2.50
C TYR A 40 -0.23 10.60 -3.99
N GLN A 41 -1.15 11.40 -4.51
CA GLN A 41 -1.07 11.96 -5.85
C GLN A 41 -1.45 13.43 -5.83
N ASN A 42 -0.68 14.28 -6.51
CA ASN A 42 -0.92 15.74 -6.54
C ASN A 42 -1.12 16.36 -5.15
N HIS A 43 -0.29 15.94 -4.18
CA HIS A 43 -0.35 16.37 -2.77
C HIS A 43 -1.63 15.99 -1.99
N LYS A 44 -2.44 15.06 -2.53
CA LYS A 44 -3.63 14.52 -1.86
C LYS A 44 -3.43 13.04 -1.56
N SER A 45 -4.05 12.55 -0.49
CA SER A 45 -4.10 11.12 -0.18
C SER A 45 -4.92 10.37 -1.24
N ALA A 46 -4.31 9.35 -1.84
CA ALA A 46 -5.02 8.37 -2.64
C ALA A 46 -5.53 7.22 -1.74
N GLU A 47 -6.39 6.36 -2.28
CA GLU A 47 -6.93 5.22 -1.54
C GLU A 47 -6.28 3.92 -2.01
N CYS A 48 -5.88 3.07 -1.05
CA CYS A 48 -5.49 1.70 -1.31
C CYS A 48 -6.72 0.81 -1.40
N PHE A 49 -6.67 -0.22 -2.24
CA PHE A 49 -7.69 -1.27 -2.30
C PHE A 49 -7.04 -2.65 -2.34
N VAL A 50 -7.80 -3.63 -1.85
CA VAL A 50 -7.45 -5.05 -1.87
C VAL A 50 -8.44 -5.80 -2.77
N THR A 51 -7.96 -6.82 -3.48
CA THR A 51 -8.82 -7.74 -4.23
C THR A 51 -8.30 -9.16 -4.10
N THR A 52 -9.20 -10.06 -3.69
CA THR A 52 -8.94 -11.50 -3.56
C THR A 52 -9.26 -12.28 -4.84
N GLN A 53 -9.61 -11.58 -5.93
CA GLN A 53 -9.85 -12.19 -7.24
C GLN A 53 -8.53 -12.32 -8.04
N GLN A 54 -8.62 -12.62 -9.34
CA GLN A 54 -7.53 -13.00 -10.28
C GLN A 54 -6.17 -12.25 -10.17
N ARG A 55 -6.13 -11.06 -9.58
CA ARG A 55 -4.91 -10.24 -9.47
C ARG A 55 -4.18 -10.35 -8.12
N GLU A 56 -4.80 -10.98 -7.11
CA GLU A 56 -4.24 -11.24 -5.77
C GLU A 56 -3.60 -9.99 -5.14
N VAL A 57 -4.37 -8.91 -5.03
CA VAL A 57 -3.93 -7.69 -4.35
C VAL A 57 -4.24 -7.84 -2.87
N THR A 58 -3.28 -8.41 -2.14
CA THR A 58 -3.43 -8.75 -0.72
C THR A 58 -3.08 -7.60 0.23
N GLY A 59 -2.35 -6.59 -0.26
CA GLY A 59 -1.75 -5.58 0.61
C GLY A 59 -0.68 -6.16 1.55
N MET A 60 -0.32 -5.42 2.59
CA MET A 60 0.74 -5.76 3.55
C MET A 60 0.25 -6.76 4.63
N ILE A 61 -0.45 -7.82 4.23
CA ILE A 61 -1.03 -8.82 5.15
C ILE A 61 -0.27 -10.15 4.97
N SER A 62 0.92 -10.25 5.56
CA SER A 62 1.73 -11.47 5.56
C SER A 62 2.78 -11.42 6.66
N ASN A 63 3.19 -12.60 7.14
CA ASN A 63 4.40 -12.76 7.94
C ASN A 63 5.54 -13.20 7.01
N LEU A 64 6.76 -12.72 7.29
CA LEU A 64 7.98 -13.13 6.62
C LEU A 64 8.95 -13.70 7.64
N GLN A 65 9.33 -14.97 7.46
CA GLN A 65 10.37 -15.57 8.28
C GLN A 65 11.73 -14.99 7.93
N ARG A 66 12.70 -15.18 8.81
CA ARG A 66 14.08 -14.76 8.56
C ARG A 66 14.58 -15.27 7.20
N GLY A 67 14.99 -14.35 6.34
CA GLY A 67 15.54 -14.64 5.02
C GLY A 67 14.50 -14.79 3.91
N ASP A 68 13.20 -14.82 4.26
CA ASP A 68 12.13 -14.90 3.29
C ASP A 68 12.10 -13.68 2.37
N LYS A 69 11.68 -13.95 1.14
CA LYS A 69 11.39 -12.95 0.12
C LYS A 69 10.02 -13.24 -0.48
N LYS A 70 9.21 -12.21 -0.68
CA LYS A 70 7.87 -12.33 -1.23
C LYS A 70 7.51 -11.10 -2.05
N ASP A 71 6.78 -11.33 -3.13
CA ASP A 71 6.15 -10.26 -3.91
C ASP A 71 4.80 -9.91 -3.30
N ILE A 72 4.56 -8.62 -3.10
CA ILE A 72 3.35 -8.07 -2.50
C ILE A 72 2.72 -7.09 -3.46
N LYS A 73 1.41 -7.23 -3.66
CA LYS A 73 0.65 -6.35 -4.55
C LYS A 73 -0.23 -5.40 -3.75
N ILE A 74 -0.12 -4.12 -4.07
CA ILE A 74 -0.94 -3.04 -3.51
C ILE A 74 -1.70 -2.36 -4.65
N GLY A 75 -3.02 -2.30 -4.53
CA GLY A 75 -3.88 -1.59 -5.46
C GLY A 75 -4.04 -0.15 -5.01
N VAL A 76 -3.89 0.81 -5.91
CA VAL A 76 -4.05 2.24 -5.62
C VAL A 76 -5.00 2.88 -6.62
N ALA A 77 -6.03 3.55 -6.10
CA ALA A 77 -6.93 4.36 -6.90
C ALA A 77 -6.22 5.64 -7.34
N LEU A 78 -6.30 5.95 -8.64
CA LEU A 78 -5.64 7.10 -9.23
C LEU A 78 -6.65 8.22 -9.47
N GLU A 79 -6.32 9.41 -8.99
CA GLU A 79 -7.06 10.64 -9.33
C GLU A 79 -6.61 11.20 -10.68
N ASN A 80 -5.42 10.84 -11.15
CA ASN A 80 -4.84 11.28 -12.40
C ASN A 80 -3.92 10.19 -12.98
N LEU A 81 -4.08 9.84 -14.27
CA LEU A 81 -3.27 8.79 -14.89
C LEU A 81 -1.84 9.23 -15.28
N LYS A 82 -1.56 10.53 -15.30
CA LYS A 82 -0.27 11.10 -15.76
C LYS A 82 0.61 11.61 -14.62
N SER A 83 0.01 11.94 -13.47
CA SER A 83 0.76 12.40 -12.31
C SER A 83 1.49 11.24 -11.61
N PRO A 84 2.72 11.47 -11.12
CA PRO A 84 3.43 10.46 -10.35
C PRO A 84 2.68 10.11 -9.07
N LEU A 85 2.82 8.86 -8.65
CA LEU A 85 2.35 8.36 -7.38
C LEU A 85 3.48 8.38 -6.36
N ARG A 86 3.26 9.02 -5.21
CA ARG A 86 4.16 8.95 -4.06
C ARG A 86 3.63 7.91 -3.09
N LEU A 87 4.45 6.93 -2.72
CA LEU A 87 4.16 5.99 -1.66
C LEU A 87 5.01 6.30 -0.45
N GLU A 88 4.39 6.38 0.72
CA GLU A 88 5.09 6.41 1.99
C GLU A 88 4.82 5.10 2.74
N PHE A 89 5.90 4.44 3.15
CA PHE A 89 5.87 3.26 3.99
C PHE A 89 6.31 3.67 5.38
N LYS A 90 5.51 3.35 6.40
CA LYS A 90 5.81 3.70 7.78
C LYS A 90 5.68 2.48 8.65
N ASN A 91 6.75 2.12 9.35
CA ASN A 91 6.64 1.14 10.42
C ASN A 91 5.94 1.78 11.63
N ILE A 92 4.83 1.18 12.05
CA ILE A 92 4.03 1.62 13.20
C ILE A 92 4.37 0.84 14.47
N ASP A 93 5.31 -0.11 14.41
CA ASP A 93 5.89 -0.72 15.59
C ASP A 93 6.51 0.37 16.49
N GLU A 94 6.09 0.39 17.76
CA GLU A 94 6.50 1.37 18.77
C GLU A 94 8.02 1.39 18.98
N PHE A 95 8.70 0.26 18.69
CA PHE A 95 10.13 0.10 18.95
C PHE A 95 11.02 0.42 17.75
N GLN A 96 10.47 0.51 16.53
CA GLN A 96 11.24 0.71 15.30
C GLN A 96 10.53 1.66 14.33
N GLN A 97 10.61 2.96 14.59
CA GLN A 97 10.03 3.96 13.70
C GLN A 97 10.96 4.24 12.53
N TYR A 98 10.62 3.71 11.36
CA TYR A 98 11.24 4.11 10.10
C TYR A 98 10.18 4.49 9.08
N GLN A 99 10.54 5.43 8.21
CA GLN A 99 9.73 5.89 7.10
C GLN A 99 10.54 5.87 5.81
N VAL A 100 9.97 5.30 4.76
CA VAL A 100 10.56 5.27 3.41
C VAL A 100 9.56 5.86 2.43
N THR A 101 10.03 6.77 1.58
CA THR A 101 9.21 7.41 0.55
C THR A 101 9.73 7.01 -0.83
N GLN A 102 8.83 6.63 -1.73
CA GLN A 102 9.13 6.29 -3.12
C GLN A 102 8.21 7.06 -4.07
N ASN A 103 8.78 7.57 -5.16
CA ASN A 103 8.02 8.23 -6.23
C ASN A 103 8.01 7.32 -7.46
N ILE A 104 6.82 7.03 -7.98
CA ILE A 104 6.58 6.12 -9.10
C ILE A 104 5.92 6.92 -10.22
N ASN A 105 6.61 7.03 -11.35
CA ASN A 105 6.02 7.57 -12.57
C ASN A 105 5.10 6.53 -13.21
N LEU A 106 3.86 6.91 -13.48
CA LEU A 106 2.88 6.06 -14.14
C LEU A 106 3.12 6.10 -15.66
N LYS A 107 3.03 4.94 -16.31
CA LYS A 107 3.19 4.77 -17.77
C LYS A 107 1.85 4.74 -18.48
#